data_AF-A0A955JB91-F1
#
_entry.id   AF-A0A955JB91-F1
#
_cell.length_a   1.000
_cell.length_b   1.000
_cell.length_c   1.000
_cell.angle_alpha   90.00
_cell.angle_beta   90.00
_cell.angle_gamma   90.00
#
_symmetry.space_group_name_H-M   'P 1'
#
loop_
_entity.id
_entity.type
_entity.pdbx_description
1 polymer ?
#
loop_
_entity_poly.entity_id
_entity_poly.type
_entity_poly.pdbx_seq_one_letter_code
_entity_poly.pdbx_strand_id
1 'polypeptide(L)'
;YVERRLLRRAARFGRELGLEQPFLSKVAPTVAELMGHHYPELIEKRVQIEKIIQTEEERLGSTLARGMNLLDDIFAQMDKDGLKETPGEELFKLHDTYGFPLDLATDIAEDRGYTVDHEGFKKAMTRQKEMARSAWAGSGQDAIAPVYNTVREAQGDTEFLGYTATECPAEIKAIIV
;
A
#
# COMPACT_ATOMS: atom_id res chain seq x y z
N TYR A 1 -10.51 -0.95 3.22
CA TYR A 1 -10.10 -1.23 1.82
C TYR A 1 -11.25 -0.95 0.85
N VAL A 2 -12.45 -1.52 1.08
CA VAL A 2 -13.63 -1.34 0.20
C VAL A 2 -14.05 0.13 0.03
N GLU A 3 -14.16 0.89 1.11
CA GLU A 3 -14.56 2.32 1.05
C GLU A 3 -13.64 3.16 0.17
N ARG A 4 -12.32 2.94 0.28
CA ARG A 4 -11.33 3.62 -0.57
C ARG A 4 -11.50 3.25 -2.03
N ARG A 5 -11.78 1.98 -2.35
CA ARG A 5 -12.06 1.55 -3.73
C ARG A 5 -13.26 2.31 -4.30
N LEU A 6 -14.36 2.42 -3.52
CA LEU A 6 -15.55 3.16 -3.94
C LEU A 6 -15.26 4.65 -4.17
N LEU A 7 -14.58 5.30 -3.22
CA LEU A 7 -14.19 6.70 -3.35
C LEU A 7 -13.30 6.93 -4.59
N ARG A 8 -12.30 6.06 -4.80
CA ARG A 8 -11.39 6.16 -5.94
C ARG A 8 -12.10 5.97 -7.28
N ARG A 9 -13.03 5.03 -7.35
CA ARG A 9 -13.87 4.82 -8.53
C ARG A 9 -14.76 6.04 -8.81
N ALA A 10 -15.40 6.60 -7.78
CA ALA A 10 -16.21 7.82 -7.94
C ALA A 10 -15.35 9.02 -8.40
N ALA A 11 -14.16 9.18 -7.82
CA ALA A 11 -13.23 10.24 -8.20
C ALA A 11 -12.73 10.09 -9.65
N ARG A 12 -12.47 8.86 -10.12
CA ARG A 12 -12.15 8.58 -11.54
C ARG A 12 -13.25 9.08 -12.47
N PHE A 13 -14.51 8.70 -12.23
CA PHE A 13 -15.62 9.17 -13.06
C PHE A 13 -15.78 10.69 -13.01
N GLY A 14 -15.55 11.30 -11.84
CA GLY A 14 -15.48 12.76 -11.74
C GLY A 14 -14.42 13.37 -12.66
N ARG A 15 -13.23 12.75 -12.76
CA ARG A 15 -12.19 13.19 -13.71
C ARG A 15 -12.57 13.00 -15.16
N GLU A 16 -13.19 11.88 -15.52
CA GLU A 16 -13.70 11.65 -16.88
C GLU A 16 -14.73 12.72 -17.28
N LEU A 17 -15.50 13.25 -16.32
CA LEU A 17 -16.43 14.37 -16.51
C LEU A 17 -15.76 15.76 -16.49
N GLY A 18 -14.44 15.85 -16.35
CA GLY A 18 -13.69 17.11 -16.35
C GLY A 18 -13.70 17.87 -15.01
N LEU A 19 -14.13 17.25 -13.92
CA LEU A 19 -13.97 17.84 -12.59
C LEU A 19 -12.50 17.69 -12.20
N GLU A 20 -11.77 18.79 -11.98
CA GLU A 20 -10.33 18.76 -11.60
C GLU A 20 -10.06 19.05 -10.11
N GLN A 21 -11.07 19.49 -9.37
CA GLN A 21 -10.95 19.76 -7.93
C GLN A 21 -11.64 18.66 -7.11
N PRO A 22 -11.32 18.50 -5.82
CA PRO A 22 -12.09 17.63 -4.94
C PRO A 22 -13.58 18.02 -4.94
N PHE A 23 -14.44 17.03 -5.14
CA PHE A 23 -15.90 17.20 -5.24
C PHE A 23 -16.68 16.22 -4.37
N LEU A 24 -16.14 15.05 -4.04
CA LEU A 24 -16.84 14.04 -3.24
C LEU A 24 -17.13 14.55 -1.83
N SER A 25 -16.23 15.35 -1.26
CA SER A 25 -16.46 16.01 0.03
C SER A 25 -17.64 16.99 0.01
N LYS A 26 -18.01 17.52 -1.15
CA LYS A 26 -19.18 18.40 -1.33
C LYS A 26 -20.49 17.63 -1.45
N VAL A 27 -20.42 16.34 -1.83
CA VAL A 27 -21.59 15.45 -1.91
C VAL A 27 -21.99 14.94 -0.52
N ALA A 28 -21.02 14.64 0.34
CA ALA A 28 -21.25 14.12 1.70
C ALA A 28 -22.24 14.96 2.55
N PRO A 29 -22.16 16.32 2.58
CA PRO A 29 -23.16 17.17 3.21
C PRO A 29 -24.60 16.88 2.77
N THR A 30 -24.79 16.76 1.46
CA THR A 30 -26.13 16.59 0.86
C THR A 30 -26.72 15.24 1.28
N VAL A 31 -25.90 14.20 1.34
CA VAL A 31 -26.33 12.88 1.82
C VAL A 31 -26.69 12.92 3.30
N ALA A 32 -25.87 13.58 4.13
CA ALA A 32 -26.15 13.73 5.56
C ALA A 32 -27.44 14.52 5.82
N GLU A 33 -27.74 15.53 5.02
CA GLU A 33 -28.98 16.30 5.12
C GLU A 33 -30.21 15.47 4.70
N LEU A 34 -30.11 14.70 3.62
CA LEU A 34 -31.21 13.87 3.13
C LEU A 34 -31.53 12.70 4.07
N MET A 35 -30.51 12.08 4.64
CA MET A 35 -30.61 10.84 5.42
C MET A 35 -30.55 11.05 6.93
N GLY A 36 -30.13 12.22 7.39
CA GLY A 36 -29.83 12.50 8.79
C GLY A 36 -31.03 12.39 9.74
N HIS A 37 -32.26 12.44 9.23
CA HIS A 37 -33.45 12.17 10.04
C HIS A 37 -33.50 10.71 10.52
N HIS A 38 -33.12 9.77 9.65
CA HIS A 38 -33.10 8.34 9.97
C HIS A 38 -31.76 7.90 10.56
N TYR A 39 -30.67 8.60 10.24
CA TYR A 39 -29.31 8.30 10.67
C TYR A 39 -28.65 9.54 11.30
N PRO A 40 -29.01 9.91 12.55
CA PRO A 40 -28.51 11.11 13.22
C PRO A 40 -26.97 11.16 13.32
N GLU A 41 -26.32 10.00 13.38
CA GLU A 41 -24.86 9.86 13.42
C GLU A 41 -24.16 10.47 12.19
N LEU A 42 -24.86 10.59 11.05
CA LEU A 42 -24.34 11.24 9.85
C LEU A 42 -24.23 12.76 10.04
N ILE A 43 -25.16 13.36 10.78
CA ILE A 43 -25.12 14.79 11.12
C ILE A 43 -24.03 15.02 12.17
N GLU A 44 -23.99 14.20 13.22
CA GLU A 44 -23.00 14.33 14.31
C GLU A 44 -21.56 14.22 13.80
N LYS A 45 -21.30 13.28 12.88
CA LYS A 45 -19.96 13.00 12.35
C LYS A 45 -19.66 13.72 11.03
N ARG A 46 -20.55 14.59 10.56
CA ARG A 46 -20.45 15.27 9.25
C ARG A 46 -19.06 15.86 8.98
N VAL A 47 -18.55 16.67 9.91
CA VAL A 47 -17.24 17.33 9.78
C VAL A 47 -16.10 16.32 9.63
N GLN A 48 -16.16 15.21 10.37
CA GLN A 48 -15.15 14.15 10.29
C GLN A 48 -15.24 13.40 8.96
N ILE A 49 -16.45 13.06 8.51
CA ILE A 49 -16.69 12.36 7.24
C ILE A 49 -16.18 13.22 6.07
N GLU A 50 -16.56 14.49 6.02
CA GLU A 50 -16.13 15.44 4.99
C GLU A 50 -14.60 15.54 4.94
N LYS A 51 -13.95 15.68 6.09
CA LYS A 51 -12.49 15.77 6.18
C LYS A 51 -11.80 14.50 5.69
N ILE A 52 -12.30 13.32 6.06
CA ILE A 52 -11.71 12.04 5.61
C ILE A 52 -11.84 11.90 4.10
N ILE A 53 -13.03 12.19 3.54
CA ILE A 53 -13.27 12.12 2.09
C ILE A 53 -12.35 13.10 1.36
N GLN A 54 -12.27 14.34 1.84
CA GLN A 54 -11.42 15.36 1.25
C GLN A 54 -9.94 14.96 1.23
N THR A 55 -9.39 14.53 2.37
CA THR A 55 -7.99 14.09 2.45
C THR A 55 -7.71 12.96 1.47
N GLU A 56 -8.62 11.99 1.35
CA GLU A 56 -8.39 10.85 0.49
C GLU A 56 -8.57 11.18 -1.00
N GLU A 57 -9.47 12.10 -1.34
CA GLU A 57 -9.63 12.63 -2.69
C GLU A 57 -8.44 13.49 -3.13
N GLU A 58 -7.91 14.34 -2.25
CA GLU A 58 -6.70 15.14 -2.51
C GLU A 58 -5.48 14.24 -2.72
N ARG A 59 -5.29 13.25 -1.84
CA ARG A 59 -4.22 12.27 -1.96
C ARG A 59 -4.29 11.54 -3.29
N LEU A 60 -5.48 11.08 -3.67
CA LEU A 60 -5.71 10.41 -4.95
C LEU A 60 -5.45 11.35 -6.13
N GLY A 61 -5.96 12.58 -6.09
CA GLY A 61 -5.83 13.53 -7.19
C GLY A 61 -4.38 13.75 -7.64
N SER A 62 -3.45 13.75 -6.69
CA SER A 62 -2.00 13.91 -6.94
C SER A 62 -1.35 12.77 -7.74
N THR A 63 -1.91 11.56 -7.68
CA THR A 63 -1.40 10.36 -8.37
C THR A 63 -2.29 9.93 -9.55
N LEU A 64 -3.58 10.26 -9.51
CA LEU A 64 -4.58 9.83 -10.48
C LEU A 64 -4.28 10.35 -11.87
N ALA A 65 -4.06 11.66 -12.05
CA ALA A 65 -3.83 12.23 -13.39
C ALA A 65 -2.61 11.61 -14.10
N ARG A 66 -1.50 11.47 -13.37
CA ARG A 66 -0.28 10.84 -13.92
C ARG A 66 -0.48 9.35 -14.19
N GLY A 67 -1.15 8.64 -13.29
CA GLY A 67 -1.40 7.21 -13.46
C GLY A 67 -2.37 6.90 -14.60
N MET A 68 -3.38 7.76 -14.84
CA MET A 68 -4.28 7.66 -15.99
C MET A 68 -3.50 7.78 -17.31
N ASN A 69 -2.65 8.80 -17.45
CA ASN A 69 -1.84 8.99 -18.65
C ASN A 69 -0.91 7.80 -18.90
N LEU A 70 -0.24 7.30 -17.85
CA LEU A 70 0.66 6.16 -17.97
C LEU A 70 -0.10 4.88 -18.35
N LEU A 71 -1.31 4.70 -17.81
CA LEU A 71 -2.16 3.58 -18.16
C LEU A 71 -2.66 3.67 -19.61
N ASP A 72 -2.97 4.87 -20.10
CA ASP A 72 -3.29 5.12 -21.51
C ASP A 72 -2.12 4.74 -22.43
N ASP A 73 -0.89 5.09 -22.06
CA ASP A 73 0.32 4.72 -22.80
C ASP A 73 0.51 3.20 -22.83
N ILE A 74 0.27 2.51 -21.71
CA ILE A 74 0.32 1.03 -21.62
C ILE A 74 -0.69 0.42 -22.60
N PHE A 75 -1.94 0.88 -22.60
CA PHE A 75 -2.96 0.36 -23.52
C PHE A 75 -2.64 0.66 -24.98
N ALA A 76 -2.16 1.87 -25.29
CA ALA A 76 -1.76 2.22 -26.66
C ALA A 76 -0.60 1.33 -27.18
N GLN A 77 0.30 0.90 -26.29
CA GLN A 77 1.35 -0.05 -26.65
C GLN A 77 0.80 -1.47 -26.81
N MET A 78 -0.10 -1.91 -25.91
CA MET A 78 -0.77 -3.20 -26.02
C MET A 78 -1.57 -3.34 -27.32
N ASP A 79 -2.26 -2.28 -27.75
CA ASP A 79 -3.00 -2.24 -29.01
C ASP A 79 -2.06 -2.45 -30.22
N LYS A 80 -0.87 -1.85 -30.20
CA LYS A 80 0.15 -2.03 -31.25
C LYS A 80 0.69 -3.47 -31.27
N ASP A 81 0.87 -4.05 -30.09
CA ASP A 81 1.43 -5.38 -29.91
C ASP A 81 0.36 -6.50 -30.05
N GLY A 82 -0.91 -6.13 -30.20
CA GLY A 82 -2.04 -7.06 -30.30
C GLY A 82 -2.35 -7.82 -29.01
N LEU A 83 -1.96 -7.26 -27.86
CA LEU A 83 -2.15 -7.85 -26.54
C LEU A 83 -3.55 -7.51 -25.99
N LYS A 84 -4.22 -8.52 -25.42
CA LYS A 84 -5.52 -8.33 -24.73
C LYS A 84 -5.42 -8.40 -23.21
N GLU A 85 -4.32 -8.91 -22.69
CA GLU A 85 -4.09 -9.04 -21.25
C GLU A 85 -3.02 -8.05 -20.82
N THR A 86 -3.36 -7.17 -19.87
CA THR A 86 -2.44 -6.19 -19.31
C THR A 86 -1.41 -6.91 -18.43
N PRO A 87 -0.11 -6.82 -18.76
CA PRO A 87 0.94 -7.52 -18.02
C PRO A 87 0.97 -7.11 -16.55
N GLY A 88 1.04 -8.11 -15.67
CA GLY A 88 1.07 -7.86 -14.23
C GLY A 88 2.30 -7.07 -13.75
N GLU A 89 3.42 -7.14 -14.47
CA GLU A 89 4.63 -6.36 -14.18
C GLU A 89 4.44 -4.86 -14.46
N GLU A 90 3.76 -4.49 -15.54
CA GLU A 90 3.46 -3.08 -15.86
C GLU A 90 2.47 -2.49 -14.83
N LEU A 91 1.44 -3.26 -14.46
CA LEU A 91 0.52 -2.88 -13.38
C LEU A 91 1.23 -2.76 -12.03
N PHE A 92 2.21 -3.63 -11.78
CA PHE A 92 3.01 -3.58 -10.57
C PHE A 92 3.87 -2.32 -10.53
N LYS A 93 4.52 -1.95 -11.64
CA LYS A 93 5.28 -0.70 -11.76
C LYS A 93 4.38 0.52 -11.56
N LEU A 94 3.20 0.52 -12.17
CA LEU A 94 2.19 1.56 -12.02
C LEU A 94 1.77 1.74 -10.54
N HIS A 95 1.60 0.63 -9.82
CA HIS A 95 1.28 0.63 -8.40
C HIS A 95 2.45 1.05 -7.50
N ASP A 96 3.62 0.45 -7.67
CA ASP A 96 4.77 0.62 -6.79
C ASP A 96 5.47 1.97 -6.98
N THR A 97 5.74 2.33 -8.24
CA THR A 97 6.51 3.54 -8.56
C THR A 97 5.64 4.80 -8.53
N TYR A 98 4.41 4.71 -9.02
CA TYR A 98 3.54 5.88 -9.19
C TYR A 98 2.40 5.96 -8.16
N GLY A 99 2.29 4.96 -7.28
CA GLY A 99 1.26 4.90 -6.24
C GLY A 99 -0.15 4.75 -6.79
N PHE A 100 -0.29 4.30 -8.04
CA PHE A 100 -1.60 4.19 -8.68
C PHE A 100 -2.32 2.92 -8.19
N PRO A 101 -3.59 3.03 -7.79
CA PRO A 101 -4.32 1.89 -7.26
C PRO A 101 -4.51 0.76 -8.28
N LEU A 102 -4.14 -0.48 -7.92
CA LEU A 102 -4.41 -1.66 -8.76
C LEU A 102 -5.90 -1.82 -9.04
N ASP A 103 -6.74 -1.61 -8.03
CA ASP A 103 -8.20 -1.69 -8.17
C ASP A 103 -8.73 -0.74 -9.24
N LEU A 104 -8.14 0.45 -9.36
CA LEU A 104 -8.53 1.41 -10.39
C LEU A 104 -8.01 0.99 -11.77
N ALA A 105 -6.76 0.54 -11.84
CA ALA A 105 -6.17 0.05 -13.09
C ALA A 105 -6.96 -1.13 -13.67
N THR A 106 -7.36 -2.08 -12.82
CA THR A 106 -8.22 -3.20 -13.20
C THR A 106 -9.58 -2.74 -13.68
N ASP A 107 -10.26 -1.86 -12.93
CA ASP A 107 -11.57 -1.32 -13.34
C ASP A 107 -11.48 -0.62 -14.73
N ILE A 108 -10.39 0.13 -15.00
CA ILE A 108 -10.20 0.82 -16.29
C ILE A 108 -9.87 -0.17 -17.42
N ALA A 109 -9.03 -1.17 -17.16
CA ALA A 109 -8.68 -2.20 -18.13
C ALA A 109 -9.93 -2.96 -18.58
N GLU A 110 -10.76 -3.39 -17.63
CA GLU A 110 -12.02 -4.09 -17.90
C GLU A 110 -13.00 -3.23 -18.71
N ASP A 111 -13.17 -1.95 -18.35
CA ASP A 111 -14.04 -1.01 -19.08
C ASP A 111 -13.61 -0.82 -20.55
N ARG A 112 -12.31 -0.98 -20.84
CA ARG A 112 -11.74 -0.89 -22.20
C ARG A 112 -11.65 -2.24 -22.91
N GLY A 113 -12.11 -3.32 -22.29
CA GLY A 113 -12.14 -4.66 -22.87
C GLY A 113 -10.81 -5.44 -22.75
N TYR A 114 -9.90 -4.99 -21.88
CA TYR A 114 -8.68 -5.71 -21.54
C TYR A 114 -8.89 -6.62 -20.33
N THR A 115 -8.14 -7.72 -20.28
CA THR A 115 -8.01 -8.55 -19.07
C THR A 115 -6.76 -8.14 -18.29
N VAL A 116 -6.68 -8.55 -17.02
CA VAL A 116 -5.54 -8.22 -16.16
C VAL A 116 -4.85 -9.49 -15.67
N ASP A 117 -3.53 -9.57 -15.86
CA ASP A 117 -2.70 -10.63 -15.30
C ASP A 117 -2.46 -10.39 -13.79
N HIS A 118 -3.41 -10.83 -12.98
CA HIS A 118 -3.32 -10.79 -11.52
C HIS A 118 -2.21 -11.69 -10.97
N GLU A 119 -1.88 -12.79 -11.64
CA GLU A 119 -0.83 -13.70 -11.18
C GLU A 119 0.55 -13.09 -11.35
N GLY A 120 0.83 -12.49 -12.50
CA GLY A 120 2.07 -11.76 -12.77
C GLY A 120 2.25 -10.61 -11.78
N PHE A 121 1.19 -9.87 -11.48
CA PHE A 121 1.25 -8.80 -10.48
C PHE A 121 1.63 -9.36 -9.10
N LYS A 122 1.01 -10.47 -8.68
CA LYS A 122 1.30 -11.12 -7.40
C LYS A 122 2.73 -11.68 -7.34
N LYS A 123 3.23 -12.22 -8.44
CA LYS A 123 4.62 -12.69 -8.57
C LYS A 123 5.60 -11.52 -8.44
N ALA A 124 5.34 -10.40 -9.12
CA ALA A 124 6.15 -9.18 -9.02
C ALA A 124 6.18 -8.62 -7.60
N MET A 125 5.01 -8.56 -6.92
CA MET A 125 4.92 -8.15 -5.52
C MET A 125 5.70 -9.08 -4.58
N THR A 126 5.62 -10.39 -4.81
CA THR A 126 6.37 -11.37 -4.01
C THR A 126 7.87 -11.18 -4.17
N ARG A 127 8.35 -11.04 -5.41
CA ARG A 127 9.75 -10.80 -5.74
C ARG A 127 10.28 -9.54 -5.07
N GLN A 128 9.54 -8.43 -5.12
CA GLN A 128 9.94 -7.18 -4.46
C GLN A 128 10.01 -7.36 -2.93
N LYS A 129 9.04 -8.06 -2.34
CA LYS A 129 9.02 -8.33 -0.89
C LYS A 129 10.21 -9.19 -0.45
N GLU A 130 10.60 -10.18 -1.25
CA GLU A 130 11.78 -11.00 -1.02
C GLU A 130 13.07 -10.18 -1.13
N MET A 131 13.19 -9.33 -2.16
CA MET A 131 14.31 -8.40 -2.31
C MET A 131 14.42 -7.42 -1.14
N ALA A 132 13.31 -6.86 -0.67
CA ALA A 132 13.31 -5.97 0.49
C ALA A 132 13.75 -6.70 1.76
N ARG A 133 13.37 -7.97 1.93
CA ARG A 133 13.79 -8.81 3.06
C ARG A 133 15.28 -9.17 2.99
N SER A 134 15.80 -9.52 1.82
CA SER A 134 17.22 -9.83 1.66
C SER A 134 18.11 -8.59 1.82
N ALA A 135 17.65 -7.42 1.37
CA ALA A 135 18.31 -6.14 1.61
C ALA A 135 18.26 -5.71 3.10
N TRP A 136 17.17 -6.03 3.80
CA TRP A 136 17.02 -5.72 5.22
C TRP A 136 17.81 -6.69 6.13
N ALA A 137 17.92 -7.97 5.74
CA ALA A 137 18.76 -8.95 6.42
C ALA A 137 20.27 -8.61 6.41
N GLY A 138 20.68 -7.57 5.67
CA GLY A 138 22.05 -7.04 5.68
C GLY A 138 22.22 -5.67 6.36
N SER A 139 21.16 -5.03 6.88
CA SER A 139 21.23 -3.64 7.37
C SER A 139 20.62 -3.39 8.77
N GLY A 140 20.16 -4.42 9.48
CA GLY A 140 19.61 -4.27 10.82
C GLY A 140 20.12 -5.37 11.76
N GLN A 141 21.06 -4.99 12.63
CA GLN A 141 21.89 -5.81 13.52
C GLN A 141 23.08 -6.41 12.78
N ASP A 142 24.27 -6.00 13.21
CA ASP A 142 25.52 -6.67 12.94
C ASP A 142 25.25 -8.17 12.90
N ALA A 143 25.54 -8.80 11.75
CA ALA A 143 25.67 -10.25 11.72
C ALA A 143 26.55 -10.58 12.92
N ILE A 144 25.95 -11.19 13.95
CA ILE A 144 26.59 -11.49 15.23
C ILE A 144 28.00 -11.91 14.89
N ALA A 145 28.99 -11.06 15.22
CA ALA A 145 30.34 -11.27 14.71
C ALA A 145 30.69 -12.73 15.00
N PRO A 146 31.25 -13.50 14.03
CA PRO A 146 31.35 -14.96 14.13
C PRO A 146 31.91 -15.46 15.47
N VAL A 147 32.74 -14.63 16.11
CA VAL A 147 33.27 -14.78 17.47
C VAL A 147 32.21 -15.06 18.55
N TYR A 148 31.04 -14.43 18.52
CA TYR A 148 29.99 -14.65 19.51
C TYR A 148 29.32 -16.02 19.36
N ASN A 149 29.17 -16.52 18.12
CA ASN A 149 28.67 -17.89 17.90
C ASN A 149 29.67 -18.92 18.44
N THR A 150 30.97 -18.73 18.22
CA THR A 150 31.99 -19.63 18.79
C THR A 150 32.02 -19.60 20.31
N VAL A 151 31.82 -18.44 20.94
CA VAL A 151 31.75 -18.34 22.41
C VAL A 151 30.49 -19.04 22.94
N ARG A 152 29.34 -18.87 22.26
CA ARG A 152 28.08 -19.52 22.61
C ARG A 152 28.15 -21.04 22.51
N GLU A 153 28.77 -21.58 21.45
CA GLU A 153 28.97 -23.04 21.33
C GLU A 153 29.88 -23.60 22.43
N ALA A 154 30.89 -22.84 22.86
CA ALA A 154 31.81 -23.27 23.91
C ALA A 154 31.26 -23.10 25.34
N GLN A 155 30.47 -22.07 25.61
CA GLN A 155 30.06 -21.66 26.96
C GLN A 155 28.55 -21.83 27.24
N GLY A 156 27.74 -22.09 26.22
CA GLY A 156 26.29 -22.23 26.32
C GLY A 156 25.53 -20.90 26.30
N ASP A 157 24.22 -21.00 26.49
CA ASP A 157 23.29 -19.86 26.46
C ASP A 157 23.31 -19.09 27.79
N THR A 158 23.19 -17.76 27.71
CA THR A 158 22.96 -16.93 28.91
C THR A 158 21.49 -16.99 29.30
N GLU A 159 21.20 -17.40 30.54
CA GLU A 159 19.84 -17.43 31.08
C GLU A 159 19.34 -16.01 31.38
N PHE A 160 18.13 -15.67 30.92
CA PHE A 160 17.50 -14.39 31.20
C PHE A 160 16.64 -14.46 32.47
N LEU A 161 17.09 -13.82 33.54
CA LEU A 161 16.42 -13.79 34.85
C LEU A 161 15.57 -12.52 35.09
N GLY A 162 15.42 -11.64 34.08
CA GLY A 162 14.78 -10.32 34.26
C GLY A 162 13.27 -10.34 34.53
N TYR A 163 12.62 -11.51 34.44
CA TYR A 163 11.22 -11.67 34.85
C TYR A 163 11.06 -11.97 36.35
N THR A 164 12.11 -12.45 37.01
CA THR A 164 12.06 -12.94 38.39
C THR A 164 12.87 -12.10 39.36
N ALA A 165 13.94 -11.45 38.90
CA ALA A 165 14.80 -10.62 39.72
C ALA A 165 15.33 -9.39 38.97
N THR A 166 15.58 -8.31 39.72
CA THR A 166 16.22 -7.08 39.20
C THR A 166 17.73 -7.05 39.45
N GLU A 167 18.24 -7.98 40.25
CA GLU A 167 19.68 -8.16 40.53
C GLU A 167 20.03 -9.65 40.66
N CYS A 168 21.18 -10.05 40.13
CA CYS A 168 21.71 -11.39 40.32
C CYS A 168 23.25 -11.40 40.27
N PRO A 169 23.91 -12.30 41.00
CA PRO A 169 25.32 -12.57 40.78
C PRO A 169 25.52 -13.19 39.39
N ALA A 170 26.58 -12.78 38.69
CA ALA A 170 26.92 -13.28 37.35
C ALA A 170 28.42 -13.55 37.23
N GLU A 171 28.79 -14.46 36.33
CA GLU A 171 30.17 -14.84 36.04
C GLU A 171 30.51 -14.50 34.58
N ILE A 172 31.64 -13.81 34.37
CA ILE A 172 32.11 -13.46 33.02
C ILE A 172 32.79 -14.70 32.42
N LYS A 173 32.17 -15.31 31.41
CA LYS A 173 32.71 -16.52 30.73
C LYS A 173 33.69 -16.21 29.59
N ALA A 174 33.62 -15.03 29.00
CA ALA A 174 34.53 -14.60 27.93
C ALA A 174 34.63 -13.07 27.86
N ILE A 175 35.80 -12.57 27.46
CA ILE A 175 36.03 -11.17 27.10
C ILE A 175 36.64 -11.19 25.70
N ILE A 176 36.01 -10.48 24.76
CA ILE A 176 36.48 -10.33 23.39
C ILE A 176 37.16 -8.96 23.33
N VAL A 177 38.43 -8.93 22.90
CA VAL A 177 39.26 -7.73 22.75
C VAL A 177 39.48 -7.44 21.27
#